data_AF-A0A2E0CXN1-F1
#
_entry.id   AF-A0A2E0CXN1-F1
#
_cell.length_a   1.000
_cell.length_b   1.000
_cell.length_c   1.000
_cell.angle_alpha   90.00
_cell.angle_beta   90.00
_cell.angle_gamma   90.00
#
_symmetry.space_group_name_H-M   'P 1'
#
loop_
_entity.id
_entity.type
_entity.pdbx_description
1 polymer ?
#
loop_
_entity_poly.entity_id
_entity_poly.type
_entity_poly.pdbx_seq_one_letter_code
_entity_poly.pdbx_strand_id
1 'polypeptide(L)'
;MMDRFHLPIIVLIVFISCETPFSTKPSNDEDLFVVSHNYDQSPIFHKTAVQVSWSNITIEDFKEFRIEKAKIVGDDYLWSDLARVPDSLATSFIDTLDDDGTFQYRVRVVDQRDQYRYELSEQFSVPNVSSLYIPDHYFDLETSYYTKFIDNGDSIVFRPGVYPGNHNLLNKNVVITSTHGSIITILSGVNNRQSVIRINKGKLENLGIQNGRGLVGGGVWAGGTALIKNCFIKNNFALEDTDANMQIYPSGHGGGVFITDTAEVVDCKIVRNRARRGGGGVAIDEFGVLRNSIIYANSNLSAPLSEPPYSGGGVFISDHSFNAIVRNCRLTRNQSLGIGGGICVDGPARVENCIFNYNYARVGGGGYGLSEGNTENLINCTFYRNSASHNPNYSIISYGDLDIINCIVSRGALVESVNNKFYSMNSVYSLIQEATNCAGSGNKVGDPLFIDPENSNFTLEPSSPAINSGHPANQYKDSNGSRNDMGAYGGPYGNSWD
;
A
#
# COMPACT_ATOMS: atom_id res chain seq x y z
N MET A 1 -44.13 78.47 -3.56
CA MET A 1 -43.47 77.34 -4.25
C MET A 1 -42.70 77.94 -5.40
N MET A 2 -41.51 78.50 -5.10
CA MET A 2 -40.20 77.85 -5.21
C MET A 2 -39.79 77.71 -6.67
N ASP A 3 -39.00 78.68 -7.15
CA ASP A 3 -37.69 78.40 -7.74
C ASP A 3 -36.80 79.64 -7.61
N ARG A 4 -35.74 79.51 -6.81
CA ARG A 4 -34.72 80.54 -6.59
C ARG A 4 -33.51 80.20 -7.46
N PHE A 5 -33.08 81.17 -8.26
CA PHE A 5 -31.74 81.29 -8.81
C PHE A 5 -30.67 81.11 -7.73
N HIS A 6 -29.53 80.51 -8.08
CA HIS A 6 -28.17 81.02 -7.82
C HIS A 6 -27.10 80.08 -8.43
N LEU A 7 -26.41 80.55 -9.48
CA LEU A 7 -24.96 80.27 -9.69
C LEU A 7 -24.24 80.62 -8.38
N PRO A 8 -23.17 79.92 -7.92
CA PRO A 8 -21.83 80.23 -8.47
C PRO A 8 -20.64 79.25 -8.10
N ILE A 9 -19.43 79.74 -8.39
CA ILE A 9 -18.12 79.48 -7.75
C ILE A 9 -17.27 78.29 -8.24
N ILE A 10 -16.26 78.65 -9.03
CA ILE A 10 -14.98 77.96 -9.21
C ILE A 10 -14.18 78.14 -7.91
N VAL A 11 -13.78 77.04 -7.26
CA VAL A 11 -12.78 77.04 -6.18
C VAL A 11 -11.48 76.45 -6.74
N LEU A 12 -10.49 77.32 -6.89
CA LEU A 12 -9.10 76.96 -7.14
C LEU A 12 -8.46 76.60 -5.80
N ILE A 13 -8.21 75.31 -5.54
CA ILE A 13 -7.44 74.86 -4.38
C ILE A 13 -5.98 74.73 -4.82
N VAL A 14 -5.17 75.69 -4.40
CA VAL A 14 -3.70 75.62 -4.49
C VAL A 14 -3.23 74.77 -3.33
N PHE A 15 -2.86 73.51 -3.60
CA PHE A 15 -2.07 72.71 -2.67
C PHE A 15 -0.61 73.17 -2.75
N ILE A 16 -0.17 73.91 -1.74
CA ILE A 16 1.23 73.97 -1.36
C ILE A 16 1.46 72.72 -0.49
N SER A 17 2.05 71.68 -1.06
CA SER A 17 2.53 70.54 -0.27
C SER A 17 4.05 70.43 -0.41
N CYS A 18 4.69 70.44 0.76
CA CYS A 18 6.12 70.25 0.99
C CYS A 18 6.72 69.13 0.14
N GLU A 19 7.91 69.39 -0.39
CA GLU A 19 8.78 68.38 -0.99
C GLU A 19 9.07 67.27 0.05
N THR A 20 8.68 66.05 -0.29
CA THR A 20 9.08 64.82 0.38
C THR A 20 10.53 64.49 0.00
N PRO A 21 11.40 64.02 0.93
CA PRO A 21 12.79 63.71 0.59
C PRO A 21 12.96 62.42 -0.25
N PHE A 22 11.86 61.76 -0.62
CA PHE A 22 11.89 60.69 -1.63
C PHE A 22 11.42 61.25 -2.98
N SER A 23 12.39 61.55 -3.84
CA SER A 23 12.14 61.74 -5.27
C SER A 23 11.52 60.46 -5.83
N THR A 24 10.25 60.54 -6.25
CA THR A 24 9.54 59.48 -6.98
C THR A 24 9.72 59.57 -8.50
N LYS A 25 10.78 60.24 -8.98
CA LYS A 25 11.17 60.12 -10.38
C LYS A 25 11.77 58.73 -10.62
N PRO A 26 11.33 57.97 -11.64
CA PRO A 26 11.99 56.74 -12.01
C PRO A 26 13.39 57.11 -12.53
N SER A 27 14.43 56.63 -11.85
CA SER A 27 15.71 56.42 -12.52
C SER A 27 15.46 55.26 -13.47
N ASN A 28 15.52 55.54 -14.77
CA ASN A 28 15.67 54.47 -15.74
C ASN A 28 17.06 53.88 -15.55
N ASP A 29 17.06 52.55 -15.37
CA ASP A 29 18.17 51.61 -15.35
C ASP A 29 19.05 51.52 -14.09
N GLU A 30 19.13 50.26 -13.61
CA GLU A 30 19.96 49.67 -12.55
C GLU A 30 19.36 49.66 -11.12
N ASP A 31 19.17 48.44 -10.60
CA ASP A 31 18.62 48.09 -9.28
C ASP A 31 19.15 48.97 -8.13
N LEU A 32 18.34 49.23 -7.08
CA LEU A 32 18.72 50.05 -5.91
C LEU A 32 19.96 49.48 -5.21
N PHE A 33 20.08 48.15 -5.20
CA PHE A 33 21.23 47.36 -4.79
C PHE A 33 21.09 45.97 -5.44
N VAL A 34 22.20 45.28 -5.67
CA VAL A 34 22.15 43.95 -6.31
C VAL A 34 21.97 42.88 -5.24
N VAL A 35 21.02 41.98 -5.44
CA VAL A 35 20.86 40.76 -4.62
C VAL A 35 21.39 39.57 -5.42
N SER A 36 22.22 38.75 -4.79
CA SER A 36 22.81 37.57 -5.41
C SER A 36 22.87 36.41 -4.43
N HIS A 37 23.15 35.21 -4.94
CA HIS A 37 23.40 34.03 -4.12
C HIS A 37 24.63 33.27 -4.65
N ASN A 38 25.21 32.42 -3.81
CA ASN A 38 26.38 31.60 -4.20
C ASN A 38 26.04 30.14 -4.54
N TYR A 39 24.75 29.78 -4.64
CA TYR A 39 24.35 28.44 -5.05
C TYR A 39 24.79 28.14 -6.49
N ASP A 40 25.47 27.01 -6.67
CA ASP A 40 26.13 26.59 -7.92
C ASP A 40 25.23 25.74 -8.83
N GLN A 41 23.95 25.55 -8.46
CA GLN A 41 22.98 24.72 -9.16
C GLN A 41 23.31 23.22 -9.17
N SER A 42 24.25 22.78 -8.33
CA SER A 42 24.55 21.36 -8.16
C SER A 42 23.39 20.64 -7.46
N PRO A 43 23.05 19.39 -7.84
CA PRO A 43 22.05 18.61 -7.13
C PRO A 43 22.40 18.48 -5.65
N ILE A 44 21.43 18.70 -4.79
CA ILE A 44 21.55 18.51 -3.35
C ILE A 44 20.51 17.51 -2.89
N PHE A 45 20.90 16.66 -1.95
CA PHE A 45 20.01 15.66 -1.34
C PHE A 45 19.80 15.91 0.14
N HIS A 46 20.49 16.92 0.69
CA HIS A 46 20.47 17.31 2.09
C HIS A 46 20.37 18.83 2.20
N LYS A 47 19.99 19.27 3.39
CA LYS A 47 20.00 20.68 3.77
C LYS A 47 21.36 21.29 3.45
N THR A 48 21.36 22.27 2.55
CA THR A 48 22.59 22.89 2.04
C THR A 48 22.55 24.39 2.32
N ALA A 49 23.60 24.90 2.95
CA ALA A 49 23.72 26.31 3.23
C ALA A 49 23.97 27.09 1.94
N VAL A 50 23.21 28.17 1.73
CA VAL A 50 23.37 29.10 0.62
C VAL A 50 23.47 30.50 1.17
N GLN A 51 24.53 31.22 0.77
CA GLN A 51 24.71 32.60 1.15
C GLN A 51 23.99 33.50 0.15
N VAL A 52 23.01 34.24 0.63
CA VAL A 52 22.40 35.37 -0.06
C VAL A 52 23.21 36.61 0.29
N SER A 53 23.58 37.42 -0.70
CA SER A 53 24.37 38.63 -0.50
C SER A 53 23.72 39.81 -1.20
N TRP A 54 23.88 41.00 -0.64
CA TRP A 54 23.42 42.23 -1.25
C TRP A 54 24.51 43.31 -1.25
N SER A 55 24.51 44.15 -2.27
CA SER A 55 25.43 45.29 -2.36
C SER A 55 25.27 46.21 -1.15
N ASN A 56 26.38 46.80 -0.70
CA ASN A 56 26.37 47.75 0.40
C ASN A 56 25.48 48.96 0.05
N ILE A 57 24.61 49.36 0.96
CA ILE A 57 23.66 50.46 0.79
C ILE A 57 23.54 51.26 2.08
N THR A 58 23.48 52.59 1.97
CA THR A 58 23.26 53.48 3.13
C THR A 58 21.84 54.01 3.10
N ILE A 59 21.11 53.84 4.20
CA ILE A 59 19.69 54.19 4.29
C ILE A 59 19.45 55.02 5.54
N GLU A 60 18.85 56.20 5.34
CA GLU A 60 18.40 57.07 6.42
C GLU A 60 17.20 56.43 7.13
N ASP A 61 17.12 56.60 8.45
CA ASP A 61 16.09 55.95 9.28
C ASP A 61 16.04 54.41 9.09
N PHE A 62 17.17 53.74 8.85
CA PHE A 62 17.19 52.26 8.69
C PHE A 62 16.61 51.54 9.92
N LYS A 63 15.79 50.51 9.66
CA LYS A 63 15.22 49.63 10.68
C LYS A 63 15.75 48.20 10.58
N GLU A 64 15.57 47.56 9.43
CA GLU A 64 15.98 46.17 9.21
C GLU A 64 16.04 45.82 7.72
N PHE A 65 16.86 44.84 7.37
CA PHE A 65 16.68 44.04 6.15
C PHE A 65 15.69 42.91 6.43
N ARG A 66 14.73 42.67 5.54
CA ARG A 66 13.88 41.47 5.54
C ARG A 66 14.28 40.56 4.40
N ILE A 67 14.66 39.34 4.72
CA ILE A 67 15.14 38.36 3.75
C ILE A 67 14.03 37.34 3.56
N GLU A 68 13.62 37.13 2.32
CA GLU A 68 12.56 36.21 1.93
C GLU A 68 13.03 35.32 0.79
N LYS A 69 12.45 34.12 0.70
CA LYS A 69 12.64 33.18 -0.42
C LYS A 69 11.30 32.76 -0.95
N ALA A 70 11.12 32.84 -2.27
CA ALA A 70 9.99 32.23 -2.97
C ALA A 70 10.36 30.83 -3.46
N LYS A 71 9.46 29.85 -3.29
CA LYS A 71 9.40 28.67 -4.19
C LYS A 71 8.45 29.03 -5.33
N ILE A 72 8.89 28.84 -6.56
CA ILE A 72 8.12 29.17 -7.77
C ILE A 72 7.45 27.89 -8.27
N VAL A 73 6.13 27.93 -8.41
CA VAL A 73 5.32 26.79 -8.88
C VAL A 73 4.41 27.28 -10.00
N GLY A 74 4.72 26.90 -11.25
CA GLY A 74 4.07 27.51 -12.41
C GLY A 74 4.41 29.00 -12.48
N ASP A 75 3.38 29.85 -12.48
CA ASP A 75 3.53 31.31 -12.48
C ASP A 75 3.43 31.93 -11.07
N ASP A 76 3.19 31.10 -10.04
CA ASP A 76 2.96 31.55 -8.66
C ASP A 76 4.26 31.60 -7.84
N TYR A 77 4.41 32.66 -7.03
CA TYR A 77 5.53 32.85 -6.11
C TYR A 77 5.08 32.66 -4.66
N LEU A 78 5.51 31.56 -4.05
CA LEU A 78 5.19 31.22 -2.66
C LEU A 78 6.29 31.75 -1.73
N TRP A 79 6.16 33.03 -1.34
CA TRP A 79 7.11 33.72 -0.49
C TRP A 79 7.09 33.23 0.97
N SER A 80 8.28 33.00 1.53
CA SER A 80 8.50 32.71 2.95
C SER A 80 9.48 33.72 3.55
N ASP A 81 9.15 34.27 4.72
CA ASP A 81 10.05 35.08 5.52
C ASP A 81 11.17 34.20 6.12
N LEU A 82 12.42 34.52 5.82
CA LEU A 82 13.59 33.81 6.33
C LEU A 82 14.20 34.49 7.55
N ALA A 83 14.41 35.80 7.49
CA ALA A 83 15.08 36.54 8.56
C ALA A 83 14.78 38.05 8.56
N ARG A 84 15.01 38.65 9.73
CA ARG A 84 15.06 40.11 9.93
C ARG A 84 16.43 40.47 10.47
N VAL A 85 17.16 41.31 9.76
CA VAL A 85 18.54 41.68 10.08
C VAL A 85 18.59 43.18 10.42
N PRO A 86 18.68 43.54 11.72
CA PRO A 86 18.66 44.94 12.17
C PRO A 86 20.03 45.63 12.06
N ASP A 87 21.05 44.93 11.60
CA ASP A 87 22.37 45.49 11.35
C ASP A 87 22.40 46.15 9.96
N SER A 88 22.56 47.47 9.92
CA SER A 88 22.62 48.24 8.67
C SER A 88 23.88 47.98 7.86
N LEU A 89 24.93 47.40 8.47
CA LEU A 89 26.18 47.05 7.80
C LEU A 89 26.19 45.61 7.26
N ALA A 90 25.14 44.84 7.54
CA ALA A 90 25.03 43.49 7.02
C ALA A 90 24.91 43.52 5.48
N THR A 91 25.65 42.62 4.83
CA THR A 91 25.67 42.44 3.37
C THR A 91 25.37 41.02 2.93
N SER A 92 25.07 40.13 3.89
CA SER A 92 24.75 38.74 3.58
C SER A 92 23.94 38.05 4.68
N PHE A 93 23.30 36.95 4.30
CA PHE A 93 22.57 36.04 5.16
C PHE A 93 22.76 34.60 4.66
N ILE A 94 22.89 33.64 5.58
CA ILE A 94 22.99 32.21 5.22
C ILE A 94 21.60 31.59 5.34
N ASP A 95 20.99 31.29 4.19
CA ASP A 95 19.80 30.46 4.08
C ASP A 95 20.17 28.96 4.07
N THR A 96 19.18 28.12 4.32
CA THR A 96 19.27 26.67 4.11
C THR A 96 18.30 26.25 3.02
N LEU A 97 18.82 25.78 1.88
CA LEU A 97 18.02 25.07 0.88
C LEU A 97 17.73 23.67 1.40
N ASP A 98 16.45 23.33 1.49
CA ASP A 98 15.97 22.06 2.04
C ASP A 98 14.95 21.36 1.14
N ASP A 99 14.84 21.79 -0.11
CA ASP A 99 13.84 21.38 -1.08
C ASP A 99 14.36 21.59 -2.51
N ASP A 100 13.82 20.88 -3.48
CA ASP A 100 14.13 21.05 -4.90
C ASP A 100 13.11 21.96 -5.61
N GLY A 101 13.42 22.32 -6.86
CA GLY A 101 12.61 23.22 -7.68
C GLY A 101 13.22 24.60 -7.87
N THR A 102 12.40 25.55 -8.30
CA THR A 102 12.87 26.89 -8.66
C THR A 102 12.62 27.87 -7.52
N PHE A 103 13.61 28.69 -7.22
CA PHE A 103 13.59 29.65 -6.12
C PHE A 103 14.05 31.04 -6.57
N GLN A 104 13.66 32.04 -5.80
CA GLN A 104 14.16 33.41 -5.92
C GLN A 104 14.23 34.07 -4.55
N TYR A 105 15.29 34.81 -4.27
CA TYR A 105 15.40 35.61 -3.06
C TYR A 105 14.87 37.01 -3.27
N ARG A 106 14.33 37.59 -2.20
CA ARG A 106 13.98 39.01 -2.09
C ARG A 106 14.58 39.56 -0.82
N VAL A 107 15.30 40.66 -0.94
CA VAL A 107 15.78 41.43 0.21
C VAL A 107 15.02 42.74 0.22
N ARG A 108 14.25 42.98 1.28
CA ARG A 108 13.63 44.29 1.52
C ARG A 108 14.49 45.09 2.46
N VAL A 109 14.65 46.38 2.18
CA VAL A 109 15.13 47.31 3.21
C VAL A 109 13.96 48.09 3.75
N VAL A 110 13.86 48.12 5.08
CA VAL A 110 12.76 48.72 5.81
C VAL A 110 13.28 49.88 6.66
N ASP A 111 12.56 51.00 6.67
CA ASP A 111 12.86 52.16 7.52
C ASP A 111 12.09 52.14 8.85
N GLN A 112 12.39 53.07 9.75
CA GLN A 112 11.73 53.22 11.07
C GLN A 112 10.23 53.58 10.95
N ARG A 113 9.75 53.95 9.77
CA ARG A 113 8.34 54.27 9.45
C ARG A 113 7.62 53.09 8.80
N ASP A 114 8.26 51.92 8.73
CA ASP A 114 7.78 50.69 8.07
C ASP A 114 7.53 50.84 6.56
N GLN A 115 8.16 51.83 5.91
CA GLN A 115 8.25 51.90 4.46
C GLN A 115 9.37 50.99 3.97
N TYR A 116 9.23 50.43 2.76
CA TYR A 116 10.22 49.53 2.23
C TYR A 116 10.42 49.64 0.72
N ARG A 117 11.63 49.29 0.29
CA ARG A 117 12.00 48.93 -1.09
C ARG A 117 12.57 47.52 -1.06
N TYR A 118 12.59 46.85 -2.21
CA TYR A 118 13.16 45.51 -2.30
C TYR A 118 13.83 45.30 -3.64
N GLU A 119 14.78 44.38 -3.64
CA GLU A 119 15.42 43.88 -4.84
C GLU A 119 15.38 42.36 -4.85
N LEU A 120 15.41 41.78 -6.05
CA LEU A 120 15.31 40.35 -6.28
C LEU A 120 16.67 39.79 -6.70
N SER A 121 16.96 38.55 -6.30
CA SER A 121 18.02 37.81 -6.97
C SER A 121 17.57 37.35 -8.36
N GLU A 122 18.52 36.94 -9.19
CA GLU A 122 18.22 36.02 -10.29
C GLU A 122 17.47 34.78 -9.76
N GLN A 123 16.63 34.20 -10.62
CA GLN A 123 16.02 32.91 -10.31
C GLN A 123 17.07 31.81 -10.42
N PHE A 124 16.97 30.81 -9.55
CA PHE A 124 17.83 29.63 -9.62
C PHE A 124 17.02 28.37 -9.36
N SER A 125 17.49 27.27 -9.93
CA SER A 125 16.83 25.97 -9.78
C SER A 125 17.73 25.02 -9.03
N VAL A 126 17.18 24.41 -7.99
CA VAL A 126 17.71 23.19 -7.39
C VAL A 126 17.22 22.03 -8.26
N PRO A 127 18.11 21.21 -8.85
CA PRO A 127 17.71 20.10 -9.71
C PRO A 127 16.71 19.15 -9.03
N ASN A 128 15.67 18.75 -9.76
CA ASN A 128 14.61 17.88 -9.24
C ASN A 128 15.14 16.51 -8.81
N VAL A 129 14.82 16.10 -7.59
CA VAL A 129 15.20 14.83 -6.99
C VAL A 129 14.07 13.82 -7.22
N SER A 130 14.15 13.10 -8.34
CA SER A 130 13.19 12.03 -8.64
C SER A 130 13.44 10.73 -7.87
N SER A 131 14.62 10.59 -7.25
CA SER A 131 14.98 9.39 -6.50
C SER A 131 16.00 9.64 -5.40
N LEU A 132 15.77 9.04 -4.24
CA LEU A 132 16.72 8.96 -3.14
C LEU A 132 17.22 7.53 -2.95
N TYR A 133 18.52 7.36 -2.75
CA TYR A 133 19.14 6.05 -2.59
C TYR A 133 19.53 5.81 -1.13
N ILE A 134 19.27 4.61 -0.63
CA ILE A 134 19.69 4.16 0.70
C ILE A 134 20.73 3.04 0.56
N PRO A 135 21.95 3.17 1.09
CA PRO A 135 22.40 4.21 2.02
C PRO A 135 23.09 5.43 1.37
N ASP A 136 23.16 5.51 0.03
CA ASP A 136 24.05 6.47 -0.66
C ASP A 136 23.71 7.94 -0.36
N HIS A 137 22.42 8.29 -0.33
CA HIS A 137 21.94 9.62 0.04
C HIS A 137 21.50 9.64 1.51
N TYR A 138 20.59 8.74 1.90
CA TYR A 138 20.07 8.68 3.27
C TYR A 138 20.38 7.34 3.90
N PHE A 139 20.62 7.32 5.21
CA PHE A 139 20.89 6.07 5.93
C PHE A 139 19.62 5.29 6.31
N ASP A 140 18.47 5.95 6.38
CA ASP A 140 17.22 5.34 6.82
C ASP A 140 16.01 5.81 5.99
N LEU A 141 14.97 4.95 5.97
CA LEU A 141 13.77 5.15 5.19
C LEU A 141 12.95 6.36 5.65
N GLU A 142 12.85 6.56 6.96
CA GLU A 142 11.91 7.52 7.54
C GLU A 142 12.35 8.95 7.26
N THR A 143 13.64 9.24 7.46
CA THR A 143 14.22 10.54 7.09
C THR A 143 14.11 10.78 5.58
N SER A 144 14.40 9.76 4.76
CA SER A 144 14.29 9.88 3.31
C SER A 144 12.85 10.09 2.83
N TYR A 145 11.85 9.57 3.54
CA TYR A 145 10.44 9.68 3.19
C TYR A 145 9.83 11.02 3.60
N TYR A 146 10.25 11.57 4.74
CA TYR A 146 9.71 12.84 5.26
C TYR A 146 10.49 14.09 4.83
N THR A 147 11.59 13.94 4.10
CA THR A 147 12.28 15.07 3.49
C THR A 147 11.41 15.81 2.47
N LYS A 148 11.71 17.08 2.19
CA LYS A 148 10.99 17.85 1.17
C LYS A 148 11.47 17.54 -0.24
N PHE A 149 12.70 17.06 -0.40
CA PHE A 149 13.25 16.55 -1.67
C PHE A 149 12.56 15.29 -2.22
N ILE A 150 11.58 14.70 -1.51
CA ILE A 150 10.82 13.55 -2.02
C ILE A 150 9.35 13.90 -2.08
N ASP A 151 8.84 13.96 -3.31
CA ASP A 151 7.47 14.33 -3.62
C ASP A 151 6.63 13.12 -4.04
N ASN A 152 5.34 13.38 -4.23
CA ASN A 152 4.43 12.37 -4.76
C ASN A 152 4.83 12.00 -6.20
N GLY A 153 5.08 10.72 -6.43
CA GLY A 153 5.54 10.18 -7.72
C GLY A 153 7.01 9.79 -7.73
N ASP A 154 7.80 10.25 -6.77
CA ASP A 154 9.22 9.94 -6.69
C ASP A 154 9.48 8.58 -6.04
N SER A 155 10.76 8.19 -6.03
CA SER A 155 11.20 6.89 -5.54
C SER A 155 12.22 6.95 -4.40
N ILE A 156 12.09 6.05 -3.44
CA ILE A 156 13.14 5.72 -2.48
C ILE A 156 13.66 4.33 -2.81
N VAL A 157 14.94 4.24 -3.14
CA VAL A 157 15.55 3.07 -3.73
C VAL A 157 16.64 2.51 -2.81
N PHE A 158 16.42 1.30 -2.33
CA PHE A 158 17.39 0.61 -1.50
C PHE A 158 18.48 -0.09 -2.33
N ARG A 159 19.72 0.01 -1.85
CA ARG A 159 20.82 -0.88 -2.22
C ARG A 159 20.62 -2.26 -1.56
N PRO A 160 21.35 -3.29 -1.98
CA PRO A 160 21.34 -4.59 -1.30
C PRO A 160 21.76 -4.46 0.15
N GLY A 161 21.04 -5.11 1.07
CA GLY A 161 21.35 -5.02 2.48
C GLY A 161 20.19 -5.41 3.39
N VAL A 162 20.49 -5.54 4.68
CA VAL A 162 19.49 -5.70 5.74
C VAL A 162 19.37 -4.38 6.49
N TYR A 163 18.16 -3.85 6.54
CA TYR A 163 17.83 -2.55 7.12
C TYR A 163 16.91 -2.78 8.32
N PRO A 164 17.44 -2.70 9.56
CA PRO A 164 16.64 -2.85 10.76
C PRO A 164 15.75 -1.62 10.96
N GLY A 165 14.46 -1.81 11.20
CA GLY A 165 13.54 -0.71 11.42
C GLY A 165 12.07 -1.09 11.39
N ASN A 166 11.26 -0.18 11.93
CA ASN A 166 9.81 -0.20 11.84
C ASN A 166 9.40 1.18 11.33
N HIS A 167 8.65 1.24 10.23
CA HIS A 167 8.46 2.48 9.48
C HIS A 167 6.97 2.77 9.29
N ASN A 168 6.58 4.01 9.59
CA ASN A 168 5.23 4.51 9.39
C ASN A 168 5.21 5.47 8.20
N LEU A 169 4.71 5.00 7.07
CA LEU A 169 4.81 5.64 5.75
C LEU A 169 3.43 6.07 5.30
N LEU A 170 2.95 7.16 5.90
CA LEU A 170 1.60 7.64 5.68
C LEU A 170 1.59 8.86 4.75
N ASN A 171 0.50 8.98 3.99
CA ASN A 171 0.06 10.19 3.29
C ASN A 171 0.88 10.67 2.08
N LYS A 172 2.05 10.08 1.78
CA LYS A 172 2.78 10.34 0.53
C LYS A 172 2.64 9.18 -0.45
N ASN A 173 2.54 9.52 -1.73
CA ASN A 173 2.47 8.57 -2.84
C ASN A 173 3.88 8.38 -3.42
N VAL A 174 4.73 7.65 -2.71
CA VAL A 174 6.13 7.37 -3.09
C VAL A 174 6.28 5.91 -3.48
N VAL A 175 7.17 5.61 -4.42
CA VAL A 175 7.58 4.24 -4.74
C VAL A 175 8.78 3.85 -3.89
N ILE A 176 8.63 2.82 -3.05
CA ILE A 176 9.68 2.31 -2.19
C ILE A 176 10.10 0.95 -2.75
N THR A 177 11.32 0.90 -3.27
CA THR A 177 11.79 -0.22 -4.08
C THR A 177 13.25 -0.56 -3.81
N SER A 178 13.77 -1.56 -4.49
CA SER A 178 15.17 -1.96 -4.38
C SER A 178 15.83 -2.17 -5.75
N THR A 179 17.15 -2.05 -5.77
CA THR A 179 17.94 -2.29 -6.98
C THR A 179 18.15 -3.77 -7.31
N HIS A 180 17.97 -4.69 -6.36
CA HIS A 180 18.34 -6.10 -6.52
C HIS A 180 17.32 -7.11 -5.96
N GLY A 181 16.08 -6.68 -5.71
CA GLY A 181 14.95 -7.55 -5.42
C GLY A 181 14.80 -7.99 -3.96
N SER A 182 13.69 -8.67 -3.70
CA SER A 182 13.14 -8.93 -2.37
C SER A 182 13.87 -9.97 -1.52
N ILE A 183 14.85 -10.69 -2.09
CA ILE A 183 15.60 -11.72 -1.37
C ILE A 183 16.81 -11.13 -0.65
N ILE A 184 17.42 -10.07 -1.20
CA ILE A 184 18.68 -9.51 -0.68
C ILE A 184 18.55 -8.11 -0.12
N THR A 185 17.50 -7.36 -0.47
CA THR A 185 17.15 -6.11 0.18
C THR A 185 16.02 -6.35 1.16
N ILE A 186 16.34 -6.33 2.46
CA ILE A 186 15.46 -6.82 3.52
C ILE A 186 15.23 -5.71 4.54
N LEU A 187 13.97 -5.37 4.79
CA LEU A 187 13.53 -4.60 5.94
C LEU A 187 13.22 -5.56 7.09
N SER A 188 13.87 -5.38 8.24
CA SER A 188 13.75 -6.28 9.39
C SER A 188 13.21 -5.55 10.60
N GLY A 189 12.06 -5.99 11.11
CA GLY A 189 11.46 -5.44 12.32
C GLY A 189 12.37 -5.59 13.54
N VAL A 190 12.38 -4.56 14.38
CA VAL A 190 13.13 -4.54 15.66
C VAL A 190 12.22 -4.29 16.86
N ASN A 191 11.06 -3.69 16.65
CA ASN A 191 10.04 -3.45 17.66
C ASN A 191 9.16 -4.70 17.87
N ASN A 192 8.68 -4.89 19.10
CA ASN A 192 7.90 -6.05 19.50
C ASN A 192 6.37 -5.82 19.51
N ARG A 193 5.86 -4.69 19.02
CA ARG A 193 4.41 -4.37 18.91
C ARG A 193 4.04 -3.61 17.62
N GLN A 194 4.98 -3.31 16.73
CA GLN A 194 4.74 -2.58 15.49
C GLN A 194 5.04 -3.43 14.25
N SER A 195 4.27 -3.22 13.19
CA SER A 195 4.55 -3.74 11.85
C SER A 195 5.91 -3.26 11.38
N VAL A 196 6.60 -4.03 10.53
CA VAL A 196 7.84 -3.53 9.88
C VAL A 196 7.51 -2.33 9.02
N ILE A 197 6.43 -2.42 8.24
CA ILE A 197 5.91 -1.34 7.41
C ILE A 197 4.44 -1.08 7.75
N ARG A 198 4.08 0.18 7.95
CA ARG A 198 2.70 0.67 7.83
C ARG A 198 2.64 1.63 6.66
N ILE A 199 1.76 1.39 5.69
CA ILE A 199 1.64 2.20 4.48
C ILE A 199 0.17 2.35 4.08
N ASN A 200 -0.26 3.57 3.74
CA ASN A 200 -1.65 3.83 3.30
C ASN A 200 -1.76 4.40 1.87
N LYS A 201 -0.63 4.72 1.23
CA LYS A 201 -0.55 5.27 -0.12
C LYS A 201 0.84 4.98 -0.69
N GLY A 202 0.97 4.98 -2.00
CA GLY A 202 2.24 4.66 -2.67
C GLY A 202 2.41 3.17 -2.93
N LYS A 203 3.64 2.81 -3.30
CA LYS A 203 3.99 1.44 -3.69
C LYS A 203 5.13 0.94 -2.83
N LEU A 204 5.00 -0.28 -2.33
CA LEU A 204 6.08 -1.03 -1.72
C LEU A 204 6.38 -2.24 -2.59
N GLU A 205 7.53 -2.25 -3.24
CA GLU A 205 7.84 -3.30 -4.21
C GLU A 205 9.28 -3.83 -4.14
N ASN A 206 9.48 -5.06 -4.59
CA ASN A 206 10.80 -5.68 -4.72
C ASN A 206 11.59 -5.73 -3.40
N LEU A 207 10.92 -5.86 -2.25
CA LEU A 207 11.54 -5.82 -0.93
C LEU A 207 11.22 -7.09 -0.11
N GLY A 208 12.22 -7.51 0.68
CA GLY A 208 12.06 -8.53 1.70
C GLY A 208 11.59 -7.91 3.00
N ILE A 209 10.65 -8.53 3.70
CA ILE A 209 10.09 -8.02 4.95
C ILE A 209 10.04 -9.15 5.97
N GLN A 210 10.75 -9.00 7.08
CA GLN A 210 10.88 -10.08 8.05
C GLN A 210 10.98 -9.63 9.50
N ASN A 211 10.82 -10.60 10.40
CA ASN A 211 10.99 -10.45 11.86
C ASN A 211 10.10 -9.38 12.50
N GLY A 212 9.08 -8.91 11.80
CA GLY A 212 8.07 -8.00 12.31
C GLY A 212 7.21 -8.63 13.39
N ARG A 213 6.87 -7.85 14.40
CA ARG A 213 6.05 -8.26 15.55
C ARG A 213 5.00 -7.20 15.82
N GLY A 214 4.09 -7.00 14.87
CA GLY A 214 3.03 -6.00 14.95
C GLY A 214 1.80 -6.50 15.72
N LEU A 215 1.04 -5.58 16.31
CA LEU A 215 -0.29 -5.90 16.82
C LEU A 215 -1.31 -6.22 15.71
N VAL A 216 -1.03 -5.78 14.48
CA VAL A 216 -1.80 -6.07 13.26
C VAL A 216 -0.83 -5.96 12.09
N GLY A 217 -0.92 -6.84 11.09
CA GLY A 217 -0.02 -6.76 9.95
C GLY A 217 1.43 -6.92 10.39
N GLY A 218 1.79 -8.08 10.95
CA GLY A 218 3.07 -8.28 11.63
C GLY A 218 4.27 -7.84 10.79
N GLY A 219 4.27 -8.17 9.50
CA GLY A 219 5.19 -7.64 8.51
C GLY A 219 4.72 -6.29 7.98
N VAL A 220 3.55 -6.28 7.34
CA VAL A 220 2.99 -5.11 6.66
C VAL A 220 1.57 -4.85 7.12
N TRP A 221 1.27 -3.61 7.50
CA TRP A 221 -0.08 -3.08 7.51
C TRP A 221 -0.24 -2.23 6.25
N ALA A 222 -1.19 -2.61 5.39
CA ALA A 222 -1.48 -1.94 4.13
C ALA A 222 -2.93 -1.44 4.15
N GLY A 223 -3.10 -0.12 4.09
CA GLY A 223 -4.40 0.55 4.03
C GLY A 223 -4.48 1.55 2.88
N GLY A 224 -5.54 2.36 2.90
CA GLY A 224 -5.89 3.33 1.88
C GLY A 224 -5.82 2.75 0.46
N THR A 225 -4.90 3.28 -0.35
CA THR A 225 -4.68 2.90 -1.75
C THR A 225 -3.29 2.29 -1.97
N ALA A 226 -2.65 1.80 -0.90
CA ALA A 226 -1.30 1.24 -0.98
C ALA A 226 -1.27 -0.01 -1.87
N LEU A 227 -0.20 -0.14 -2.67
CA LEU A 227 0.09 -1.33 -3.46
C LEU A 227 1.35 -2.01 -2.93
N ILE A 228 1.22 -3.27 -2.50
CA ILE A 228 2.32 -4.14 -2.11
C ILE A 228 2.57 -5.13 -3.25
N LYS A 229 3.74 -5.06 -3.90
CA LYS A 229 4.00 -5.82 -5.13
C LYS A 229 5.34 -6.54 -5.12
N ASN A 230 5.39 -7.79 -5.55
CA ASN A 230 6.65 -8.54 -5.71
C ASN A 230 7.53 -8.55 -4.44
N CYS A 231 6.89 -8.57 -3.28
CA CYS A 231 7.56 -8.57 -1.98
C CYS A 231 7.70 -9.99 -1.43
N PHE A 232 8.75 -10.22 -0.66
CA PHE A 232 8.97 -11.48 0.06
C PHE A 232 8.80 -11.27 1.56
N ILE A 233 7.60 -11.59 2.06
CA ILE A 233 7.14 -11.28 3.41
C ILE A 233 7.19 -12.56 4.25
N LYS A 234 8.15 -12.67 5.16
CA LYS A 234 8.43 -13.93 5.85
C LYS A 234 8.71 -13.80 7.34
N ASN A 235 8.38 -14.84 8.10
CA ASN A 235 8.72 -14.97 9.52
C ASN A 235 8.24 -13.78 10.38
N ASN A 236 7.15 -13.14 10.01
CA ASN A 236 6.53 -12.09 10.79
C ASN A 236 5.45 -12.67 11.72
N PHE A 237 5.09 -11.92 12.76
CA PHE A 237 4.14 -12.35 13.77
C PHE A 237 3.16 -11.23 14.14
N ALA A 238 1.87 -11.46 13.91
CA ALA A 238 0.81 -10.61 14.46
C ALA A 238 0.49 -11.03 15.90
N LEU A 239 0.73 -10.13 16.84
CA LEU A 239 0.52 -10.30 18.28
C LEU A 239 -0.87 -9.85 18.70
N GLU A 240 -1.39 -10.48 19.74
CA GLU A 240 -2.58 -10.00 20.42
C GLU A 240 -2.24 -8.92 21.44
N ASP A 241 -3.07 -7.90 21.50
CA ASP A 241 -3.15 -6.94 22.57
C ASP A 241 -4.31 -7.30 23.49
N THR A 242 -4.02 -7.70 24.73
CA THR A 242 -5.03 -8.16 25.69
C THR A 242 -5.98 -7.04 26.14
N ASP A 243 -5.55 -5.79 25.97
CA ASP A 243 -6.31 -4.61 26.38
C ASP A 243 -7.06 -3.96 25.21
N ALA A 244 -6.89 -4.48 23.98
CA ALA A 244 -7.55 -3.91 22.81
C ALA A 244 -9.05 -4.21 22.78
N ASN A 245 -9.84 -3.18 22.50
CA ASN A 245 -11.23 -3.37 22.10
C ASN A 245 -11.26 -3.96 20.68
N MET A 246 -11.54 -5.26 20.61
CA MET A 246 -11.53 -6.03 19.36
C MET A 246 -12.61 -5.62 18.36
N GLN A 247 -13.65 -4.90 18.81
CA GLN A 247 -14.66 -4.34 17.90
C GLN A 247 -14.13 -3.15 17.09
N ILE A 248 -12.98 -2.59 17.48
CA ILE A 248 -12.39 -1.38 16.89
C ILE A 248 -11.02 -1.68 16.28
N TYR A 249 -10.26 -2.58 16.91
CA TYR A 249 -8.89 -2.89 16.52
C TYR A 249 -8.76 -4.38 16.16
N PRO A 250 -8.39 -4.72 14.90
CA PRO A 250 -8.19 -6.09 14.44
C PRO A 250 -6.86 -6.67 14.96
N SER A 251 -6.64 -6.55 16.27
CA SER A 251 -5.43 -6.99 16.96
C SER A 251 -5.25 -8.50 16.83
N GLY A 252 -4.02 -8.94 16.56
CA GLY A 252 -3.66 -10.35 16.39
C GLY A 252 -3.89 -10.91 14.99
N HIS A 253 -4.32 -10.10 14.02
CA HIS A 253 -4.59 -10.54 12.64
C HIS A 253 -3.49 -10.14 11.64
N GLY A 254 -3.34 -10.94 10.59
CA GLY A 254 -2.45 -10.63 9.46
C GLY A 254 -0.98 -10.76 9.81
N GLY A 255 -0.51 -11.98 10.09
CA GLY A 255 0.86 -12.21 10.52
C GLY A 255 1.90 -11.68 9.55
N GLY A 256 1.71 -11.94 8.25
CA GLY A 256 2.50 -11.35 7.19
C GLY A 256 1.97 -9.98 6.80
N VAL A 257 0.71 -9.93 6.35
CA VAL A 257 0.06 -8.71 5.86
C VAL A 257 -1.33 -8.57 6.44
N PHE A 258 -1.70 -7.34 6.81
CA PHE A 258 -3.08 -6.94 7.02
C PHE A 258 -3.46 -5.95 5.91
N ILE A 259 -4.51 -6.28 5.15
CA ILE A 259 -5.03 -5.47 4.04
C ILE A 259 -6.37 -4.87 4.48
N THR A 260 -6.53 -3.56 4.33
CA THR A 260 -7.78 -2.84 4.62
C THR A 260 -7.98 -1.71 3.61
N ASP A 261 -9.10 -0.98 3.73
CA ASP A 261 -9.57 -0.01 2.74
C ASP A 261 -9.60 -0.65 1.34
N THR A 262 -8.86 -0.08 0.38
CA THR A 262 -8.75 -0.55 -1.00
C THR A 262 -7.33 -1.03 -1.35
N ALA A 263 -6.51 -1.33 -0.34
CA ALA A 263 -5.13 -1.74 -0.57
C ALA A 263 -5.03 -3.07 -1.34
N GLU A 264 -3.97 -3.20 -2.14
CA GLU A 264 -3.73 -4.37 -2.98
C GLU A 264 -2.41 -5.06 -2.64
N VAL A 265 -2.43 -6.39 -2.61
CA VAL A 265 -1.25 -7.25 -2.50
C VAL A 265 -1.17 -8.16 -3.72
N VAL A 266 -0.11 -7.99 -4.51
CA VAL A 266 0.02 -8.60 -5.84
C VAL A 266 1.41 -9.21 -6.01
N ASP A 267 1.51 -10.36 -6.66
CA ASP A 267 2.77 -11.04 -7.00
C ASP A 267 3.69 -11.30 -5.79
N CYS A 268 3.12 -11.45 -4.58
CA CYS A 268 3.90 -11.55 -3.34
C CYS A 268 4.12 -12.99 -2.91
N LYS A 269 5.24 -13.22 -2.19
CA LYS A 269 5.51 -14.48 -1.47
C LYS A 269 5.36 -14.23 0.02
N ILE A 270 4.33 -14.80 0.64
CA ILE A 270 3.98 -14.63 2.05
C ILE A 270 4.20 -15.96 2.77
N VAL A 271 5.30 -16.06 3.51
CA VAL A 271 5.88 -17.35 3.90
C VAL A 271 6.17 -17.45 5.39
N ARG A 272 5.68 -18.51 6.06
CA ARG A 272 6.00 -18.81 7.46
C ARG A 272 5.70 -17.67 8.43
N ASN A 273 4.70 -16.86 8.13
CA ASN A 273 4.19 -15.86 9.04
C ASN A 273 3.20 -16.50 10.01
N ARG A 274 3.07 -15.87 11.17
CA ARG A 274 2.19 -16.35 12.25
C ARG A 274 1.24 -15.26 12.69
N ALA A 275 0.04 -15.64 13.08
CA ALA A 275 -0.90 -14.75 13.74
C ALA A 275 -1.33 -15.38 15.06
N ARG A 276 -1.60 -14.54 16.07
CA ARG A 276 -2.28 -15.04 17.27
C ARG A 276 -3.71 -15.46 16.88
N ARG A 277 -4.38 -14.66 16.05
CA ARG A 277 -5.77 -14.89 15.63
C ARG A 277 -5.83 -15.38 14.18
N GLY A 278 -6.65 -14.75 13.33
CA GLY A 278 -6.82 -15.14 11.94
C GLY A 278 -5.76 -14.55 11.01
N GLY A 279 -5.54 -15.21 9.88
CA GLY A 279 -4.70 -14.70 8.81
C GLY A 279 -3.22 -14.78 9.15
N GLY A 280 -2.73 -15.98 9.45
CA GLY A 280 -1.30 -16.20 9.72
C GLY A 280 -0.41 -15.60 8.61
N GLY A 281 -0.83 -15.76 7.36
CA GLY A 281 -0.24 -15.08 6.21
C GLY A 281 -0.85 -13.71 5.99
N VAL A 282 -2.13 -13.67 5.64
CA VAL A 282 -2.87 -12.46 5.27
C VAL A 282 -4.18 -12.38 6.03
N ALA A 283 -4.51 -11.21 6.56
CA ALA A 283 -5.87 -10.87 6.92
C ALA A 283 -6.37 -9.76 5.99
N ILE A 284 -7.61 -9.89 5.52
CA ILE A 284 -8.26 -8.96 4.61
C ILE A 284 -9.49 -8.40 5.31
N ASP A 285 -9.65 -7.09 5.19
CA ASP A 285 -10.73 -6.29 5.73
C ASP A 285 -11.26 -5.35 4.64
N GLU A 286 -12.50 -4.92 4.77
CA GLU A 286 -13.16 -3.98 3.85
C GLU A 286 -13.14 -4.42 2.36
N PHE A 287 -12.38 -3.72 1.49
CA PHE A 287 -12.30 -3.98 0.05
C PHE A 287 -10.94 -4.51 -0.40
N GLY A 288 -10.14 -5.06 0.53
CA GLY A 288 -8.79 -5.50 0.25
C GLY A 288 -8.70 -6.57 -0.86
N VAL A 289 -7.59 -6.52 -1.59
CA VAL A 289 -7.35 -7.38 -2.75
C VAL A 289 -6.05 -8.17 -2.59
N LEU A 290 -6.13 -9.49 -2.78
CA LEU A 290 -4.98 -10.40 -2.82
C LEU A 290 -4.97 -11.16 -4.16
N ARG A 291 -3.92 -10.95 -4.95
CA ARG A 291 -3.80 -11.54 -6.30
C ARG A 291 -2.43 -12.13 -6.57
N ASN A 292 -2.38 -13.14 -7.43
CA ASN A 292 -1.15 -13.71 -8.01
C ASN A 292 -0.07 -14.05 -6.97
N SER A 293 -0.49 -14.42 -5.76
CA SER A 293 0.41 -14.51 -4.62
C SER A 293 0.57 -15.95 -4.13
N ILE A 294 1.73 -16.23 -3.53
CA ILE A 294 2.03 -17.51 -2.90
C ILE A 294 1.95 -17.33 -1.38
N ILE A 295 1.03 -18.06 -0.75
CA ILE A 295 0.80 -18.06 0.68
C ILE A 295 1.23 -19.44 1.19
N TYR A 296 2.44 -19.53 1.76
CA TYR A 296 3.09 -20.80 2.06
C TYR A 296 3.43 -20.97 3.54
N ALA A 297 2.96 -22.07 4.13
CA ALA A 297 3.32 -22.50 5.48
C ALA A 297 3.09 -21.43 6.57
N ASN A 298 2.05 -20.61 6.41
CA ASN A 298 1.62 -19.69 7.45
C ASN A 298 0.67 -20.38 8.43
N SER A 299 0.60 -19.87 9.65
CA SER A 299 -0.23 -20.48 10.67
C SER A 299 -0.82 -19.50 11.67
N ASN A 300 -1.94 -19.87 12.28
CA ASN A 300 -2.36 -19.27 13.53
C ASN A 300 -1.81 -20.05 14.74
N LEU A 301 -1.74 -19.39 15.90
CA LEU A 301 -1.33 -20.01 17.15
C LEU A 301 -2.53 -20.60 17.90
N SER A 302 -2.25 -21.48 18.86
CA SER A 302 -3.25 -21.98 19.81
C SER A 302 -3.85 -20.83 20.59
N ALA A 303 -5.18 -20.71 20.47
CA ALA A 303 -5.97 -19.93 21.40
C ALA A 303 -5.74 -20.44 22.83
N PRO A 304 -5.77 -19.56 23.86
CA PRO A 304 -5.92 -19.96 25.24
C PRO A 304 -7.10 -20.94 25.40
N LEU A 305 -7.04 -21.81 26.41
CA LEU A 305 -8.06 -22.84 26.64
C LEU A 305 -9.49 -22.29 26.83
N SER A 306 -9.62 -21.00 27.15
CA SER A 306 -10.88 -20.29 27.35
C SER A 306 -11.52 -19.77 26.06
N GLU A 307 -10.86 -19.90 24.91
CA GLU A 307 -11.32 -19.32 23.64
C GLU A 307 -11.50 -20.38 22.54
N PRO A 308 -12.44 -20.18 21.62
CA PRO A 308 -12.51 -21.00 20.43
C PRO A 308 -11.24 -20.82 19.59
N PRO A 309 -10.82 -21.86 18.85
CA PRO A 309 -9.67 -21.72 17.97
C PRO A 309 -9.96 -20.78 16.80
N TYR A 310 -8.95 -20.00 16.42
CA TYR A 310 -9.04 -19.05 15.32
C TYR A 310 -8.90 -19.75 13.97
N SER A 311 -9.54 -19.18 12.96
CA SER A 311 -9.62 -19.73 11.61
C SER A 311 -8.70 -18.98 10.63
N GLY A 312 -8.46 -19.53 9.44
CA GLY A 312 -7.71 -18.84 8.38
C GLY A 312 -6.19 -18.85 8.60
N GLY A 313 -5.56 -20.01 8.51
CA GLY A 313 -4.12 -20.15 8.73
C GLY A 313 -3.29 -19.39 7.69
N GLY A 314 -3.68 -19.51 6.41
CA GLY A 314 -3.10 -18.76 5.30
C GLY A 314 -3.73 -17.38 5.19
N VAL A 315 -5.02 -17.34 4.89
CA VAL A 315 -5.82 -16.13 4.68
C VAL A 315 -7.05 -16.11 5.59
N PHE A 316 -7.36 -14.97 6.16
CA PHE A 316 -8.62 -14.71 6.88
C PHE A 316 -9.29 -13.49 6.27
N ILE A 317 -10.55 -13.63 5.84
CA ILE A 317 -11.39 -12.51 5.40
C ILE A 317 -12.36 -12.21 6.53
N SER A 318 -12.37 -10.96 7.00
CA SER A 318 -13.20 -10.51 8.11
C SER A 318 -14.68 -10.36 7.73
N ASP A 319 -15.51 -10.33 8.76
CA ASP A 319 -16.93 -9.97 8.72
C ASP A 319 -17.20 -8.50 8.37
N HIS A 320 -16.20 -7.61 8.48
CA HIS A 320 -16.31 -6.23 8.00
C HIS A 320 -15.96 -6.07 6.51
N SER A 321 -15.69 -7.16 5.79
CA SER A 321 -15.42 -7.10 4.35
C SER A 321 -16.70 -6.77 3.56
N PHE A 322 -16.59 -5.99 2.49
CA PHE A 322 -17.73 -5.60 1.64
C PHE A 322 -17.65 -6.18 0.22
N ASN A 323 -16.46 -6.60 -0.22
CA ASN A 323 -16.23 -7.30 -1.49
C ASN A 323 -14.73 -7.70 -1.59
N ALA A 324 -14.20 -8.42 -0.61
CA ALA A 324 -12.80 -8.82 -0.62
C ALA A 324 -12.51 -9.73 -1.84
N ILE A 325 -11.34 -9.58 -2.47
CA ILE A 325 -10.98 -10.39 -3.65
C ILE A 325 -9.74 -11.22 -3.36
N VAL A 326 -9.86 -12.55 -3.51
CA VAL A 326 -8.73 -13.48 -3.51
C VAL A 326 -8.73 -14.23 -4.83
N ARG A 327 -7.70 -14.01 -5.66
CA ARG A 327 -7.66 -14.54 -7.02
C ARG A 327 -6.27 -15.02 -7.43
N ASN A 328 -6.18 -16.11 -8.20
CA ASN A 328 -4.91 -16.61 -8.76
C ASN A 328 -3.83 -16.81 -7.68
N CYS A 329 -4.25 -17.23 -6.49
CA CYS A 329 -3.36 -17.45 -5.36
C CYS A 329 -3.06 -18.93 -5.16
N ARG A 330 -1.84 -19.23 -4.72
CA ARG A 330 -1.42 -20.57 -4.28
C ARG A 330 -1.32 -20.59 -2.77
N LEU A 331 -2.27 -21.26 -2.12
CA LEU A 331 -2.32 -21.44 -0.68
C LEU A 331 -1.83 -22.86 -0.37
N THR A 332 -0.61 -22.96 0.14
CA THR A 332 0.07 -24.24 0.30
C THR A 332 0.58 -24.43 1.72
N ARG A 333 0.28 -25.60 2.32
CA ARG A 333 0.80 -26.00 3.65
C ARG A 333 0.47 -25.03 4.78
N ASN A 334 -0.56 -24.21 4.63
CA ASN A 334 -1.02 -23.33 5.71
C ASN A 334 -1.81 -24.11 6.75
N GLN A 335 -1.77 -23.64 8.00
CA GLN A 335 -2.28 -24.38 9.14
C GLN A 335 -3.17 -23.52 10.03
N SER A 336 -4.37 -24.03 10.31
CA SER A 336 -5.33 -23.42 11.22
C SER A 336 -5.72 -24.39 12.32
N LEU A 337 -5.95 -23.88 13.53
CA LEU A 337 -6.54 -24.65 14.62
C LEU A 337 -8.07 -24.60 14.63
N GLY A 338 -8.66 -23.65 13.92
CA GLY A 338 -10.09 -23.55 13.65
C GLY A 338 -10.44 -24.23 12.33
N ILE A 339 -11.24 -23.54 11.51
CA ILE A 339 -11.52 -23.95 10.13
C ILE A 339 -10.59 -23.23 9.14
N GLY A 340 -10.60 -23.65 7.87
CA GLY A 340 -9.97 -22.88 6.80
C GLY A 340 -8.44 -22.81 6.94
N GLY A 341 -7.76 -23.95 6.81
CA GLY A 341 -6.29 -23.99 6.90
C GLY A 341 -5.63 -23.07 5.86
N GLY A 342 -6.11 -23.16 4.61
CA GLY A 342 -5.78 -22.25 3.53
C GLY A 342 -6.45 -20.89 3.72
N ILE A 343 -7.78 -20.85 3.65
CA ILE A 343 -8.59 -19.63 3.82
C ILE A 343 -9.80 -19.86 4.71
N CYS A 344 -10.12 -18.88 5.56
CA CYS A 344 -11.42 -18.75 6.21
C CYS A 344 -12.09 -17.46 5.75
N VAL A 345 -13.38 -17.54 5.42
CA VAL A 345 -14.20 -16.42 4.96
C VAL A 345 -15.30 -16.17 5.97
N ASP A 346 -15.28 -14.97 6.55
CA ASP A 346 -16.22 -14.52 7.59
C ASP A 346 -17.07 -13.32 7.15
N GLY A 347 -16.85 -12.82 5.93
CA GLY A 347 -17.62 -11.74 5.32
C GLY A 347 -17.60 -11.83 3.78
N PRO A 348 -18.39 -10.98 3.10
CA PRO A 348 -18.52 -10.94 1.65
C PRO A 348 -17.18 -10.94 0.90
N ALA A 349 -17.01 -11.93 0.03
CA ALA A 349 -15.77 -12.15 -0.71
C ALA A 349 -16.01 -12.67 -2.14
N ARG A 350 -14.91 -12.77 -2.87
CA ARG A 350 -14.81 -13.51 -4.13
C ARG A 350 -13.51 -14.30 -4.11
N VAL A 351 -13.65 -15.62 -4.10
CA VAL A 351 -12.51 -16.55 -4.12
C VAL A 351 -12.57 -17.34 -5.42
N GLU A 352 -11.68 -16.99 -6.36
CA GLU A 352 -11.72 -17.56 -7.71
C GLU A 352 -10.32 -17.91 -8.23
N ASN A 353 -10.21 -18.95 -9.06
CA ASN A 353 -8.95 -19.34 -9.68
C ASN A 353 -7.83 -19.57 -8.65
N CYS A 354 -8.12 -20.17 -7.51
CA CYS A 354 -7.12 -20.41 -6.47
C CYS A 354 -6.74 -21.89 -6.37
N ILE A 355 -5.50 -22.15 -5.95
CA ILE A 355 -5.00 -23.50 -5.68
C ILE A 355 -4.79 -23.64 -4.17
N PHE A 356 -5.46 -24.62 -3.58
CA PHE A 356 -5.34 -24.98 -2.18
C PHE A 356 -4.74 -26.38 -2.09
N ASN A 357 -3.49 -26.50 -1.64
CA ASN A 357 -2.87 -27.80 -1.50
C ASN A 357 -2.14 -28.00 -0.17
N TYR A 358 -2.27 -29.21 0.38
CA TYR A 358 -1.59 -29.62 1.62
C TYR A 358 -1.88 -28.71 2.83
N ASN A 359 -2.97 -27.94 2.81
CA ASN A 359 -3.36 -27.15 3.96
C ASN A 359 -4.04 -28.03 5.01
N TYR A 360 -3.92 -27.61 6.27
CA TYR A 360 -4.42 -28.36 7.41
C TYR A 360 -5.28 -27.47 8.31
N ALA A 361 -6.43 -27.99 8.73
CA ALA A 361 -7.28 -27.36 9.74
C ALA A 361 -7.63 -28.37 10.82
N ARG A 362 -7.50 -28.02 12.11
CA ARG A 362 -7.85 -28.96 13.17
C ARG A 362 -9.35 -29.27 13.21
N VAL A 363 -10.22 -28.27 13.03
CA VAL A 363 -11.68 -28.45 13.08
C VAL A 363 -12.22 -29.01 11.75
N GLY A 364 -11.89 -28.39 10.61
CA GLY A 364 -12.40 -28.80 9.31
C GLY A 364 -12.04 -27.81 8.19
N GLY A 365 -12.18 -28.23 6.93
CA GLY A 365 -11.89 -27.37 5.78
C GLY A 365 -10.43 -26.96 5.72
N GLY A 366 -9.54 -27.94 5.61
CA GLY A 366 -8.11 -27.73 5.47
C GLY A 366 -7.79 -26.71 4.37
N GLY A 367 -8.49 -26.74 3.24
CA GLY A 367 -8.35 -25.75 2.17
C GLY A 367 -9.18 -24.48 2.43
N TYR A 368 -10.49 -24.64 2.61
CA TYR A 368 -11.46 -23.54 2.66
C TYR A 368 -12.48 -23.74 3.79
N GLY A 369 -12.80 -22.66 4.51
CA GLY A 369 -13.87 -22.61 5.50
C GLY A 369 -14.76 -21.38 5.30
N LEU A 370 -16.08 -21.58 5.26
CA LEU A 370 -17.08 -20.50 5.30
C LEU A 370 -17.74 -20.43 6.68
N SER A 371 -17.73 -19.26 7.30
CA SER A 371 -18.44 -19.01 8.55
C SER A 371 -19.96 -18.95 8.36
N GLU A 372 -20.68 -19.06 9.47
CA GLU A 372 -22.14 -18.96 9.49
C GLU A 372 -22.63 -17.58 9.01
N GLY A 373 -23.81 -17.55 8.39
CA GLY A 373 -24.45 -16.30 7.94
C GLY A 373 -23.89 -15.70 6.64
N ASN A 374 -22.87 -16.30 6.04
CA ASN A 374 -22.28 -15.86 4.78
C ASN A 374 -22.81 -16.66 3.58
N THR A 375 -22.86 -16.01 2.41
CA THR A 375 -23.22 -16.62 1.13
C THR A 375 -22.13 -16.37 0.11
N GLU A 376 -21.52 -17.42 -0.42
CA GLU A 376 -20.30 -17.31 -1.22
C GLU A 376 -20.31 -18.22 -2.45
N ASN A 377 -19.60 -17.77 -3.49
CA ASN A 377 -19.32 -18.55 -4.69
C ASN A 377 -17.83 -18.89 -4.75
N LEU A 378 -17.52 -20.18 -4.73
CA LEU A 378 -16.18 -20.68 -4.96
C LEU A 378 -16.07 -21.13 -6.42
N ILE A 379 -15.29 -20.38 -7.22
CA ILE A 379 -15.30 -20.53 -8.68
C ILE A 379 -13.91 -20.95 -9.17
N ASN A 380 -13.86 -21.97 -10.04
CA ASN A 380 -12.62 -22.36 -10.71
C ASN A 380 -11.45 -22.57 -9.75
N CYS A 381 -11.68 -23.17 -8.59
CA CYS A 381 -10.62 -23.46 -7.62
C CYS A 381 -10.19 -24.93 -7.69
N THR A 382 -8.93 -25.20 -7.34
CA THR A 382 -8.39 -26.57 -7.23
C THR A 382 -7.98 -26.86 -5.79
N PHE A 383 -8.52 -27.94 -5.23
CA PHE A 383 -8.20 -28.45 -3.90
C PHE A 383 -7.47 -29.79 -4.02
N TYR A 384 -6.29 -29.88 -3.44
CA TYR A 384 -5.48 -31.10 -3.48
C TYR A 384 -4.89 -31.46 -2.12
N ARG A 385 -5.28 -32.63 -1.58
CA ARG A 385 -4.75 -33.18 -0.33
C ARG A 385 -4.74 -32.21 0.85
N ASN A 386 -5.79 -31.40 0.95
CA ASN A 386 -6.05 -30.67 2.18
C ASN A 386 -6.63 -31.65 3.22
N SER A 387 -6.44 -31.36 4.51
CA SER A 387 -6.74 -32.31 5.57
C SER A 387 -7.29 -31.65 6.83
N ALA A 388 -8.00 -32.45 7.63
CA ALA A 388 -8.48 -32.08 8.94
C ALA A 388 -8.44 -33.26 9.90
N SER A 389 -8.36 -32.99 11.21
CA SER A 389 -8.22 -34.04 12.24
C SER A 389 -9.51 -34.39 12.99
N HIS A 390 -10.40 -33.43 13.26
CA HIS A 390 -11.60 -33.67 14.08
C HIS A 390 -12.87 -33.94 13.27
N ASN A 391 -12.88 -33.64 11.97
CA ASN A 391 -14.04 -33.80 11.10
C ASN A 391 -13.62 -34.46 9.78
N PRO A 392 -14.43 -35.38 9.21
CA PRO A 392 -14.24 -35.87 7.84
C PRO A 392 -14.39 -34.80 6.73
N ASN A 393 -14.72 -33.56 7.07
CA ASN A 393 -14.70 -32.42 6.14
C ASN A 393 -13.25 -31.97 5.88
N TYR A 394 -12.56 -32.69 4.98
CA TYR A 394 -11.13 -32.53 4.72
C TYR A 394 -10.79 -31.23 3.98
N SER A 395 -11.24 -31.05 2.74
CA SER A 395 -10.83 -29.93 1.91
C SER A 395 -11.64 -28.66 2.14
N ILE A 396 -12.96 -28.80 2.27
CA ILE A 396 -13.90 -27.68 2.36
C ILE A 396 -14.86 -27.93 3.53
N ILE A 397 -15.17 -26.88 4.28
CA ILE A 397 -16.26 -26.85 5.25
C ILE A 397 -17.07 -25.55 5.06
N SER A 398 -18.39 -25.64 5.24
CA SER A 398 -19.26 -24.47 5.22
C SER A 398 -20.26 -24.54 6.35
N TYR A 399 -20.42 -23.41 7.06
CA TYR A 399 -21.53 -23.15 7.97
C TYR A 399 -22.53 -22.13 7.38
N GLY A 400 -22.20 -21.54 6.23
CA GLY A 400 -23.09 -20.69 5.45
C GLY A 400 -23.52 -21.35 4.13
N ASP A 401 -24.04 -20.54 3.21
CA ASP A 401 -24.46 -20.96 1.88
C ASP A 401 -23.29 -20.89 0.90
N LEU A 402 -22.78 -22.05 0.48
CA LEU A 402 -21.62 -22.14 -0.40
C LEU A 402 -21.97 -22.86 -1.70
N ASP A 403 -21.85 -22.13 -2.81
CA ASP A 403 -21.93 -22.67 -4.15
C ASP A 403 -20.52 -22.98 -4.65
N ILE A 404 -20.31 -24.21 -5.13
CA ILE A 404 -19.01 -24.69 -5.64
C ILE A 404 -19.14 -24.92 -7.14
N ILE A 405 -18.53 -24.04 -7.93
CA ILE A 405 -18.74 -23.98 -9.37
C ILE A 405 -17.40 -24.18 -10.08
N ASN A 406 -17.37 -25.07 -11.07
CA ASN A 406 -16.16 -25.30 -11.88
C ASN A 406 -14.93 -25.67 -11.07
N CYS A 407 -15.07 -26.30 -9.90
CA CYS A 407 -13.92 -26.61 -9.06
C CYS A 407 -13.42 -28.03 -9.29
N ILE A 408 -12.16 -28.27 -8.92
CA ILE A 408 -11.60 -29.63 -8.76
C ILE A 408 -11.33 -29.87 -7.27
N VAL A 409 -11.80 -30.99 -6.74
CA VAL A 409 -11.54 -31.40 -5.35
C VAL A 409 -10.99 -32.83 -5.32
N SER A 410 -9.73 -33.00 -4.91
CA SER A 410 -9.02 -34.28 -4.98
C SER A 410 -8.11 -34.56 -3.78
N ARG A 411 -7.95 -35.86 -3.45
CA ARG A 411 -6.96 -36.36 -2.47
C ARG A 411 -5.82 -37.16 -3.11
N GLY A 412 -5.74 -37.18 -4.44
CA GLY A 412 -4.79 -37.98 -5.20
C GLY A 412 -5.14 -39.46 -5.29
N ALA A 413 -6.28 -39.89 -4.75
CA ALA A 413 -6.86 -41.20 -4.94
C ALA A 413 -8.37 -41.12 -4.71
N LEU A 414 -9.13 -42.03 -5.32
CA LEU A 414 -10.56 -42.20 -5.03
C LEU A 414 -10.72 -42.70 -3.60
N VAL A 415 -11.60 -42.05 -2.84
CA VAL A 415 -11.91 -42.46 -1.48
C VAL A 415 -12.86 -43.68 -1.53
N GLU A 416 -12.48 -44.79 -0.87
CA GLU A 416 -13.29 -46.03 -0.85
C GLU A 416 -14.57 -45.92 0.00
N SER A 417 -14.67 -44.90 0.86
CA SER A 417 -15.83 -44.64 1.70
C SER A 417 -16.75 -43.58 1.11
N VAL A 418 -18.06 -43.75 1.28
CA VAL A 418 -19.06 -42.73 0.94
C VAL A 418 -18.81 -41.47 1.77
N ASN A 419 -18.19 -40.45 1.18
CA ASN A 419 -18.09 -39.14 1.80
C ASN A 419 -19.44 -38.41 1.66
N ASN A 420 -20.40 -38.79 2.48
CA ASN A 420 -21.77 -38.25 2.49
C ASN A 420 -21.83 -36.74 2.79
N LYS A 421 -20.71 -36.07 3.07
CA LYS A 421 -20.68 -34.67 3.50
C LYS A 421 -20.30 -33.67 2.40
N PHE A 422 -19.83 -34.12 1.23
CA PHE A 422 -19.73 -33.21 0.07
C PHE A 422 -21.10 -32.84 -0.50
N TYR A 423 -22.13 -33.67 -0.22
CA TYR A 423 -23.50 -33.49 -0.72
C TYR A 423 -24.25 -32.27 -0.15
N SER A 424 -23.78 -31.68 0.95
CA SER A 424 -24.44 -30.51 1.54
C SER A 424 -24.05 -29.18 0.88
N MET A 425 -23.13 -29.20 -0.09
CA MET A 425 -22.67 -28.00 -0.80
C MET A 425 -23.29 -28.02 -2.20
N ASN A 426 -23.87 -26.91 -2.64
CA ASN A 426 -24.57 -26.74 -3.92
C ASN A 426 -23.57 -26.76 -5.10
N SER A 427 -22.84 -27.86 -5.26
CA SER A 427 -21.81 -27.96 -6.28
C SER A 427 -22.42 -28.20 -7.65
N VAL A 428 -21.91 -27.51 -8.66
CA VAL A 428 -22.27 -27.72 -10.07
C VAL A 428 -21.04 -27.62 -10.96
N TYR A 429 -21.06 -28.37 -12.07
CA TYR A 429 -19.99 -28.42 -13.07
C TYR A 429 -18.58 -28.57 -12.46
N SER A 430 -18.43 -29.40 -11.43
CA SER A 430 -17.18 -29.62 -10.71
C SER A 430 -16.72 -31.08 -10.80
N LEU A 431 -15.42 -31.31 -10.66
CA LEU A 431 -14.80 -32.64 -10.66
C LEU A 431 -14.35 -33.01 -9.24
N ILE A 432 -14.89 -34.10 -8.71
CA ILE A 432 -14.71 -34.50 -7.31
C ILE A 432 -14.13 -35.92 -7.26
N GLN A 433 -12.91 -36.05 -6.72
CA GLN A 433 -12.28 -37.34 -6.41
C GLN A 433 -12.41 -37.70 -4.91
N GLU A 434 -12.91 -36.77 -4.09
CA GLU A 434 -13.12 -36.94 -2.65
C GLU A 434 -14.44 -37.64 -2.25
N ALA A 435 -15.28 -37.97 -3.22
CA ALA A 435 -16.58 -38.60 -3.01
C ALA A 435 -16.85 -39.68 -4.07
N THR A 436 -17.64 -40.69 -3.70
CA THR A 436 -18.02 -41.80 -4.60
C THR A 436 -19.18 -41.43 -5.53
N ASN A 437 -19.95 -40.40 -5.20
CA ASN A 437 -21.01 -39.83 -6.02
C ASN A 437 -21.18 -38.34 -5.61
N CYS A 438 -21.57 -37.50 -6.56
CA CYS A 438 -21.81 -36.08 -6.38
C CYS A 438 -23.12 -35.71 -7.09
N ALA A 439 -24.10 -35.22 -6.33
CA ALA A 439 -25.30 -34.62 -6.91
C ALA A 439 -24.96 -33.23 -7.51
N GLY A 440 -25.87 -32.67 -8.31
CA GLY A 440 -25.70 -31.36 -8.94
C GLY A 440 -25.39 -31.44 -10.43
N SER A 441 -25.89 -30.46 -11.18
CA SER A 441 -25.78 -30.44 -12.64
C SER A 441 -24.33 -30.39 -13.10
N GLY A 442 -23.96 -31.27 -14.04
CA GLY A 442 -22.65 -31.27 -14.68
C GLY A 442 -21.47 -31.75 -13.81
N ASN A 443 -21.71 -32.15 -12.57
CA ASN A 443 -20.65 -32.69 -11.72
C ASN A 443 -20.17 -34.05 -12.23
N LYS A 444 -18.89 -34.33 -11.96
CA LYS A 444 -18.22 -35.58 -12.32
C LYS A 444 -17.45 -36.14 -11.14
N VAL A 445 -17.37 -37.47 -11.06
CA VAL A 445 -16.47 -38.19 -10.16
C VAL A 445 -15.35 -38.82 -10.99
N GLY A 446 -14.10 -38.58 -10.63
CA GLY A 446 -12.97 -39.15 -11.35
C GLY A 446 -11.63 -38.51 -10.99
N ASP A 447 -10.58 -39.08 -11.58
CA ASP A 447 -9.23 -38.53 -11.48
C ASP A 447 -9.09 -37.26 -12.34
N PRO A 448 -8.62 -36.13 -11.77
CA PRO A 448 -8.30 -34.93 -12.54
C PRO A 448 -7.21 -35.11 -13.59
N LEU A 449 -6.35 -36.13 -13.48
CA LEU A 449 -5.17 -36.31 -14.33
C LEU A 449 -4.28 -35.06 -14.31
N PHE A 450 -3.87 -34.63 -13.12
CA PHE A 450 -2.87 -33.56 -12.97
C PHE A 450 -1.51 -34.03 -13.49
N ILE A 451 -0.77 -33.15 -14.17
CA ILE A 451 0.55 -33.47 -14.74
C ILE A 451 1.57 -33.84 -13.64
N ASP A 452 1.71 -33.00 -12.60
CA ASP A 452 2.67 -33.26 -11.50
C ASP A 452 2.20 -32.59 -10.18
N PRO A 453 1.16 -33.13 -9.54
CA PRO A 453 0.55 -32.50 -8.37
C PRO A 453 1.45 -32.52 -7.12
N GLU A 454 2.44 -33.43 -7.06
CA GLU A 454 3.39 -33.51 -5.94
C GLU A 454 4.36 -32.31 -5.92
N ASN A 455 4.71 -31.80 -7.11
CA ASN A 455 5.49 -30.56 -7.26
C ASN A 455 4.61 -29.32 -7.46
N SER A 456 3.33 -29.39 -7.08
CA SER A 456 2.35 -28.30 -7.18
C SER A 456 2.06 -27.83 -8.62
N ASN A 457 2.25 -28.70 -9.61
CA ASN A 457 1.79 -28.48 -10.98
C ASN A 457 0.41 -29.14 -11.17
N PHE A 458 -0.63 -28.31 -11.10
CA PHE A 458 -2.02 -28.74 -11.21
C PHE A 458 -2.63 -28.47 -12.59
N THR A 459 -1.79 -28.30 -13.61
CA THR A 459 -2.26 -28.32 -15.00
C THR A 459 -2.77 -29.72 -15.35
N LEU A 460 -3.68 -29.81 -16.31
CA LEU A 460 -4.40 -31.04 -16.66
C LEU A 460 -3.76 -31.73 -17.87
N GLU A 461 -3.68 -33.06 -17.82
CA GLU A 461 -3.39 -33.88 -19.01
C GLU A 461 -4.52 -33.72 -20.06
N PRO A 462 -4.23 -33.81 -21.37
CA PRO A 462 -5.23 -33.62 -22.43
C PRO A 462 -6.46 -34.53 -22.36
N SER A 463 -6.35 -35.71 -21.73
CA SER A 463 -7.45 -36.66 -21.54
C SER A 463 -8.26 -36.43 -20.26
N SER A 464 -7.99 -35.37 -19.51
CA SER A 464 -8.66 -35.08 -18.24
C SER A 464 -10.18 -34.92 -18.41
N PRO A 465 -11.00 -35.53 -17.53
CA PRO A 465 -12.44 -35.35 -17.56
C PRO A 465 -12.89 -33.92 -17.20
N ALA A 466 -11.98 -33.08 -16.68
CA ALA A 466 -12.22 -31.67 -16.35
C ALA A 466 -12.10 -30.74 -17.56
N ILE A 467 -11.44 -31.16 -18.65
CA ILE A 467 -11.27 -30.33 -19.85
C ILE A 467 -12.62 -30.11 -20.55
N ASN A 468 -12.91 -28.86 -20.92
CA ASN A 468 -14.10 -28.38 -21.60
C ASN A 468 -15.42 -28.89 -20.99
N SER A 469 -15.42 -29.09 -19.68
CA SER A 469 -16.51 -29.76 -18.96
C SER A 469 -17.19 -28.88 -17.91
N GLY A 470 -16.65 -27.69 -17.64
CA GLY A 470 -17.21 -26.71 -16.71
C GLY A 470 -18.52 -26.08 -17.20
N HIS A 471 -18.97 -25.04 -16.51
CA HIS A 471 -20.26 -24.39 -16.73
C HIS A 471 -20.34 -23.79 -18.14
N PRO A 472 -21.42 -24.02 -18.92
CA PRO A 472 -21.49 -23.64 -20.34
C PRO A 472 -21.76 -22.14 -20.58
N ALA A 473 -22.25 -21.41 -19.58
CA ALA A 473 -22.56 -19.98 -19.71
C ALA A 473 -21.31 -19.14 -20.04
N ASN A 474 -21.52 -18.09 -20.85
CA ASN A 474 -20.44 -17.26 -21.40
C ASN A 474 -19.54 -16.63 -20.34
N GLN A 475 -20.07 -16.26 -19.17
CA GLN A 475 -19.29 -15.64 -18.10
C GLN A 475 -18.20 -16.55 -17.50
N TYR A 476 -18.31 -17.86 -17.71
CA TYR A 476 -17.34 -18.84 -17.23
C TYR A 476 -16.39 -19.30 -18.34
N LYS A 477 -16.53 -18.86 -19.60
CA LYS A 477 -15.66 -19.36 -20.67
C LYS A 477 -14.18 -19.12 -20.34
N ASP A 478 -13.34 -20.02 -20.83
CA ASP A 478 -11.90 -19.82 -20.76
C ASP A 478 -11.53 -18.57 -21.57
N SER A 479 -10.36 -18.00 -21.29
CA SER A 479 -9.89 -16.78 -21.96
C SER A 479 -9.77 -16.90 -23.49
N ASN A 480 -9.64 -18.12 -24.04
CA ASN A 480 -9.62 -18.40 -25.48
C ASN A 480 -11.04 -18.57 -26.09
N GLY A 481 -12.10 -18.45 -25.29
CA GLY A 481 -13.50 -18.60 -25.68
C GLY A 481 -14.04 -20.05 -25.66
N SER A 482 -13.21 -21.05 -25.32
CA SER A 482 -13.66 -22.42 -25.12
C SER A 482 -14.57 -22.56 -23.91
N ARG A 483 -15.24 -23.72 -23.81
CA ARG A 483 -16.04 -24.03 -22.63
C ARG A 483 -15.08 -24.23 -21.46
N ASN A 484 -15.41 -23.63 -20.31
CA ASN A 484 -14.61 -23.66 -19.09
C ASN A 484 -13.97 -25.04 -18.82
N ASP A 485 -12.65 -25.05 -18.61
CA ASP A 485 -11.95 -26.16 -17.96
C ASP A 485 -12.21 -26.10 -16.44
N MET A 486 -12.65 -27.20 -15.82
CA MET A 486 -12.82 -27.19 -14.36
C MET A 486 -11.47 -26.98 -13.66
N GLY A 487 -11.46 -26.24 -12.57
CA GLY A 487 -10.30 -25.98 -11.72
C GLY A 487 -9.61 -24.64 -11.97
N ALA A 488 -8.50 -24.46 -11.26
CA ALA A 488 -7.67 -23.25 -11.16
C ALA A 488 -7.22 -22.63 -12.50
N TYR A 489 -7.06 -23.46 -13.52
CA TYR A 489 -6.53 -23.07 -14.83
C TYR A 489 -7.61 -22.83 -15.89
N GLY A 490 -8.89 -22.99 -15.56
CA GLY A 490 -9.97 -22.63 -16.46
C GLY A 490 -10.69 -21.34 -16.08
N GLY A 491 -11.64 -20.96 -16.92
CA GLY A 491 -12.40 -19.73 -16.81
C GLY A 491 -11.61 -18.48 -17.25
N PRO A 492 -12.19 -17.30 -17.04
CA PRO A 492 -11.65 -16.04 -17.57
C PRO A 492 -10.24 -15.71 -17.06
N TYR A 493 -9.90 -16.18 -15.86
CA TYR A 493 -8.61 -15.92 -15.20
C TYR A 493 -7.68 -17.15 -15.19
N GLY A 494 -7.99 -18.19 -15.96
CA GLY A 494 -7.24 -19.43 -16.01
C GLY A 494 -5.79 -19.30 -16.49
N ASN A 495 -5.48 -18.24 -17.26
CA ASN A 495 -4.15 -17.94 -17.78
C ASN A 495 -3.42 -16.83 -17.01
N SER A 496 -3.99 -16.35 -15.90
CA SER A 496 -3.44 -15.22 -15.12
C SER A 496 -2.51 -15.69 -13.98
N TRP A 497 -1.60 -16.62 -14.28
CA TRP A 497 -0.69 -17.23 -13.30
C TRP A 497 0.79 -16.81 -13.45
N ASP A 498 1.09 -16.02 -14.49
CA ASP A 498 2.43 -15.54 -14.85
C ASP A 498 2.78 -14.20 -14.20
#